data_AF-A0A4R4C2K7-F1
#
_entry.id   AF-A0A4R4C2K7-F1
#
_cell.length_a   1.000
_cell.length_b   1.000
_cell.length_c   1.000
_cell.angle_alpha   90.00
_cell.angle_beta   90.00
_cell.angle_gamma   90.00
#
_symmetry.space_group_name_H-M   'P 1'
#
loop_
_entity.id
_entity.type
_entity.pdbx_description
1 polymer ?
#
loop_
_entity_poly.entity_id
_entity_poly.type
_entity_poly.pdbx_seq_one_letter_code
_entity_poly.pdbx_strand_id
1 'polypeptide(L)'
;MKRSHVAFALTGLLVALPIAAYALVKPLRVIAPALVPGVSCPSADICTDDAAKLGAAQQLYRDGYARAAAAVGAFQAAPRVVFCSTRACADAFGLGQRAALTLGNFGVVVAPRGWHTYFLAHELIHHRQAEVLGNLAVATRPRWLIEGMAYSLSDDPRHPLSEPFEAWRTRFAAWNAARGAQPLWQAARSVE
;
A
#
# COMPACT_ATOMS: atom_id res chain seq x y z
N MET A 1 32.06 -34.19 -3.96
CA MET A 1 32.40 -33.01 -4.78
C MET A 1 31.19 -32.43 -5.52
N LYS A 2 30.53 -33.14 -6.46
CA LYS A 2 29.34 -32.60 -7.19
C LYS A 2 28.21 -32.07 -6.30
N ARG A 3 27.86 -32.77 -5.21
CA ARG A 3 26.82 -32.32 -4.25
C ARG A 3 27.15 -31.00 -3.54
N SER A 4 28.43 -30.78 -3.23
CA SER A 4 28.88 -29.54 -2.58
C SER A 4 28.79 -28.34 -3.52
N HIS A 5 29.18 -28.49 -4.80
CA HIS A 5 29.04 -27.41 -5.79
C HIS A 5 27.58 -27.07 -6.08
N VAL A 6 26.70 -28.07 -6.13
CA VAL A 6 25.24 -27.86 -6.27
C VAL A 6 24.69 -27.11 -5.06
N ALA A 7 25.07 -27.49 -3.84
CA ALA A 7 24.67 -26.79 -2.63
C ALA A 7 25.16 -25.33 -2.62
N PHE A 8 26.43 -25.08 -2.95
CA PHE A 8 26.96 -23.71 -3.04
C PHE A 8 26.26 -22.87 -4.12
N ALA A 9 25.95 -23.44 -5.28
CA ALA A 9 25.22 -22.73 -6.33
C ALA A 9 23.77 -22.40 -5.91
N LEU A 10 23.08 -23.34 -5.26
CA LEU A 10 21.74 -23.12 -4.71
C LEU A 10 21.75 -22.04 -3.63
N THR A 11 22.70 -22.08 -2.69
CA THR A 11 22.86 -21.05 -1.66
C THR A 11 23.15 -19.69 -2.27
N GLY A 12 24.06 -19.62 -3.26
CA GLY A 12 24.36 -18.38 -3.97
C GLY A 12 23.14 -17.80 -4.66
N LEU A 13 22.32 -18.63 -5.29
CA LEU A 13 21.09 -18.22 -5.95
C LEU A 13 20.03 -17.71 -4.95
N LEU A 14 19.87 -18.38 -3.81
CA LEU A 14 18.93 -17.98 -2.76
C LEU A 14 19.26 -16.61 -2.14
N VAL A 15 20.53 -16.20 -2.15
CA VAL A 15 20.96 -14.88 -1.68
C VAL A 15 20.88 -13.84 -2.81
N ALA A 16 21.33 -14.18 -4.01
CA ALA A 16 21.39 -13.24 -5.12
C ALA A 16 20.00 -12.84 -5.64
N LEU A 17 19.03 -13.76 -5.65
CA LEU A 17 17.69 -13.49 -6.19
C LEU A 17 16.93 -12.40 -5.42
N PRO A 18 16.79 -12.44 -4.07
CA PRO A 18 16.15 -11.35 -3.33
C PRO A 18 16.83 -10.00 -3.52
N ILE A 19 18.17 -9.98 -3.57
CA ILE A 19 18.95 -8.76 -3.79
C ILE A 19 18.66 -8.19 -5.18
N ALA A 20 18.72 -9.03 -6.22
CA ALA A 20 18.42 -8.63 -7.59
C ALA A 20 16.97 -8.16 -7.73
N ALA A 21 16.01 -8.87 -7.11
CA ALA A 21 14.60 -8.49 -7.12
C ALA A 21 14.40 -7.11 -6.46
N TYR A 22 14.99 -6.87 -5.28
CA TYR A 22 14.95 -5.58 -4.60
C TYR A 22 15.58 -4.45 -5.45
N ALA A 23 16.72 -4.74 -6.10
CA ALA A 23 17.43 -3.76 -6.92
C ALA A 23 16.65 -3.39 -8.20
N LEU A 24 16.04 -4.37 -8.88
CA LEU A 24 15.44 -4.21 -10.20
C LEU A 24 13.93 -3.92 -10.17
N VAL A 25 13.19 -4.48 -9.21
CA VAL A 25 11.74 -4.31 -9.08
C VAL A 25 11.46 -3.21 -8.06
N LYS A 26 11.47 -1.96 -8.52
CA LYS A 26 11.41 -0.76 -7.65
C LYS A 26 10.33 -0.80 -6.55
N PRO A 27 9.09 -1.28 -6.78
CA PRO A 27 8.10 -1.36 -5.71
C PRO A 27 8.52 -2.24 -4.53
N LEU A 28 9.39 -3.25 -4.71
CA LEU A 28 9.88 -4.09 -3.61
C LEU A 28 10.74 -3.32 -2.60
N ARG A 29 11.19 -2.11 -2.94
CA ARG A 29 11.95 -1.25 -2.04
C ARG A 29 11.18 -0.83 -0.79
N VAL A 30 9.85 -0.94 -0.81
CA VAL A 30 8.96 -0.74 0.34
C VAL A 30 9.28 -1.68 1.51
N ILE A 31 9.86 -2.85 1.25
CA ILE A 31 10.21 -3.83 2.29
C ILE A 31 11.36 -3.30 3.17
N ALA A 32 12.32 -2.58 2.58
CA ALA A 32 13.50 -2.08 3.28
C ALA A 32 13.84 -0.63 2.85
N PRO A 33 12.94 0.34 3.11
CA PRO A 33 13.03 1.69 2.55
C PRO A 33 14.28 2.46 2.98
N ALA A 34 14.87 2.15 4.14
CA ALA A 34 16.13 2.72 4.59
C ALA A 34 17.34 2.38 3.70
N LEU A 35 17.24 1.38 2.82
CA LEU A 35 18.27 1.07 1.82
C LEU A 35 18.16 1.93 0.55
N VAL A 36 17.10 2.74 0.42
CA VAL A 36 16.94 3.67 -0.70
C VAL A 36 17.74 4.95 -0.41
N PRO A 37 18.66 5.36 -1.29
CA PRO A 37 19.45 6.57 -1.08
C PRO A 37 18.57 7.79 -0.85
N GLY A 38 18.90 8.56 0.20
CA GLY A 38 18.17 9.77 0.59
C GLY A 38 16.93 9.53 1.43
N VAL A 39 16.48 8.28 1.65
CA VAL A 39 15.36 7.96 2.53
C VAL A 39 15.88 7.63 3.93
N SER A 40 15.31 8.29 4.93
CA SER A 40 15.56 8.00 6.36
C SER A 40 14.29 7.48 7.02
N CYS A 41 14.43 6.64 8.05
CA CYS A 41 13.30 6.09 8.81
C CYS A 41 13.42 6.50 10.28
N PRO A 42 12.95 7.70 10.66
CA PRO A 42 13.05 8.19 12.04
C PRO A 42 12.18 7.42 13.05
N SER A 43 11.23 6.59 12.59
CA SER A 43 10.47 5.67 13.43
C SER A 43 10.20 4.34 12.72
N ALA A 44 9.62 3.38 13.44
CA ALA A 44 9.24 2.08 12.87
C ALA A 44 8.22 2.21 11.73
N ASP A 45 7.34 3.22 11.80
CA ASP A 45 6.16 3.35 10.93
C ASP A 45 6.32 4.44 9.87
N ILE A 46 7.30 5.34 10.01
CA ILE A 46 7.47 6.49 9.12
C ILE A 46 8.89 6.52 8.57
N CYS A 47 8.98 6.60 7.25
CA CYS A 47 10.18 6.98 6.53
C CYS A 47 9.91 8.22 5.66
N THR A 48 10.95 8.99 5.38
CA THR A 48 10.85 10.19 4.53
C THR A 48 12.20 10.55 3.90
N ASP A 49 12.17 11.22 2.75
CA ASP A 49 13.34 11.83 2.12
C ASP A 49 13.63 13.26 2.61
N ASP A 50 12.78 13.80 3.48
CA ASP A 50 12.90 15.17 3.98
C ASP A 50 12.53 15.26 5.47
N ALA A 51 13.56 15.33 6.32
CA ALA A 51 13.39 15.42 7.78
C ALA A 51 12.64 16.70 8.19
N ALA A 52 12.71 17.78 7.42
CA ALA A 52 11.99 19.02 7.74
C ALA A 52 10.47 18.86 7.63
N LYS A 53 9.99 17.86 6.87
CA LYS A 53 8.57 17.55 6.72
C LYS A 53 8.07 16.43 7.64
N LEU A 54 8.90 15.94 8.56
CA LEU A 54 8.52 14.84 9.45
C LEU A 54 7.24 15.15 10.26
N GLY A 55 7.07 16.38 10.76
CA GLY A 55 5.86 16.77 11.49
C GLY A 55 4.59 16.67 10.64
N ALA A 56 4.67 17.09 9.38
CA ALA A 56 3.56 16.97 8.43
C ALA A 56 3.28 15.51 8.05
N ALA A 57 4.33 14.70 7.86
CA ALA A 57 4.21 13.27 7.63
C ALA A 57 3.54 12.54 8.82
N GLN A 58 3.91 12.90 10.06
CA GLN A 58 3.31 12.36 11.28
C GLN A 58 1.83 12.73 11.41
N GLN A 59 1.47 13.99 11.12
CA GLN A 59 0.07 14.43 11.12
C GLN A 59 -0.73 13.65 10.07
N LEU A 60 -0.22 13.61 8.84
CA LEU A 60 -0.87 12.90 7.74
C LEU A 60 -1.03 11.40 8.06
N TYR A 61 -0.01 10.77 8.64
CA TYR A 61 -0.06 9.39 9.10
C TYR A 61 -1.21 9.17 10.10
N ARG A 62 -1.29 9.99 11.16
CA ARG A 62 -2.34 9.88 12.17
C ARG A 62 -3.73 10.04 11.56
N ASP A 63 -3.92 11.07 10.74
CA ASP A 63 -5.23 11.37 10.15
C ASP A 63 -5.67 10.28 9.17
N GLY A 64 -4.75 9.82 8.30
CA GLY A 64 -5.02 8.76 7.33
C GLY A 64 -5.28 7.42 8.01
N TYR A 65 -4.50 7.08 9.05
CA TYR A 65 -4.70 5.89 9.87
C TYR A 65 -6.06 5.91 10.56
N ALA A 66 -6.39 7.00 11.25
CA ALA A 66 -7.65 7.14 11.97
C ALA A 66 -8.85 6.98 11.03
N ARG A 67 -8.80 7.60 9.85
CA ARG A 67 -9.85 7.47 8.83
C ARG A 67 -9.98 6.03 8.32
N ALA A 68 -8.88 5.40 7.92
CA ALA A 68 -8.92 4.03 7.43
C ALA A 68 -9.40 3.05 8.52
N ALA A 69 -8.87 3.17 9.74
CA ALA A 69 -9.26 2.31 10.86
C ALA A 69 -10.75 2.45 11.23
N ALA A 70 -11.30 3.67 11.15
CA ALA A 70 -12.73 3.90 11.37
C ALA A 70 -13.60 3.20 10.31
N ALA A 71 -13.13 3.16 9.05
CA ALA A 71 -13.89 2.58 7.95
C ALA A 71 -13.77 1.05 7.86
N VAL A 72 -12.59 0.50 8.16
CA VAL A 72 -12.27 -0.92 7.86
C VAL A 72 -11.75 -1.72 9.07
N GLY A 73 -11.78 -1.12 10.26
CA GLY A 73 -11.34 -1.71 11.52
C GLY A 73 -9.83 -1.58 11.75
N ALA A 74 -9.39 -1.99 12.94
CA ALA A 74 -7.99 -1.91 13.34
C ALA A 74 -7.06 -2.78 12.47
N PHE A 75 -5.84 -2.29 12.27
CA PHE A 75 -4.75 -2.99 11.58
C PHE A 75 -4.12 -4.05 12.48
N GLN A 76 -3.55 -5.12 11.91
CA GLN A 76 -2.85 -6.15 12.69
C GLN A 76 -1.54 -5.60 13.27
N ALA A 77 -0.84 -4.78 12.48
CA ALA A 77 0.32 -4.01 12.89
C ALA A 77 0.24 -2.60 12.30
N ALA A 78 0.94 -1.63 12.91
CA ALA A 78 1.04 -0.29 12.36
C ALA A 78 1.70 -0.35 10.97
N PRO A 79 1.02 0.08 9.88
CA PRO A 79 1.60 0.02 8.56
C PRO A 79 2.77 1.00 8.43
N ARG A 80 3.90 0.57 7.85
CA ARG A 80 4.99 1.48 7.51
C ARG A 80 4.63 2.31 6.28
N VAL A 81 4.86 3.62 6.34
CA VAL A 81 4.62 4.56 5.25
C VAL A 81 5.88 5.37 4.94
N VAL A 82 6.26 5.39 3.66
CA VAL A 82 7.31 6.27 3.15
C VAL A 82 6.68 7.53 2.56
N PHE A 83 6.92 8.68 3.16
CA PHE A 83 6.46 9.98 2.68
C PHE A 83 7.54 10.64 1.83
N CYS A 84 7.40 10.54 0.51
CA CYS A 84 8.28 11.22 -0.44
C CYS A 84 7.83 12.67 -0.63
N SER A 85 8.69 13.60 -0.28
CA SER A 85 8.57 15.04 -0.53
C SER A 85 9.00 15.43 -1.94
N THR A 86 9.84 14.61 -2.58
CA THR A 86 10.32 14.82 -3.95
C THR A 86 9.81 13.77 -4.92
N ARG A 87 9.83 14.13 -6.21
CA ARG A 87 9.51 13.20 -7.28
C ARG A 87 10.57 12.10 -7.42
N ALA A 88 11.84 12.44 -7.20
CA ALA A 88 12.95 11.49 -7.26
C ALA A 88 12.79 10.37 -6.22
N CYS A 89 12.40 10.68 -4.99
CA CYS A 89 12.05 9.67 -3.99
C CYS A 89 10.91 8.77 -4.47
N ALA A 90 9.80 9.34 -4.96
CA ALA A 90 8.66 8.55 -5.42
C ALA A 90 9.03 7.62 -6.60
N ASP A 91 9.84 8.09 -7.53
CA ASP A 91 10.32 7.29 -8.67
C ASP A 91 11.36 6.23 -8.29
N ALA A 92 12.03 6.38 -7.13
CA ALA A 92 12.87 5.33 -6.55
C ALA A 92 12.04 4.12 -6.11
N PHE A 93 10.79 4.30 -5.69
CA PHE A 93 9.85 3.21 -5.39
C PHE A 93 8.99 2.81 -6.60
N GLY A 94 9.17 3.47 -7.75
CA GLY A 94 8.47 3.12 -8.99
C GLY A 94 7.03 3.61 -9.07
N LEU A 95 6.67 4.69 -8.37
CA LEU A 95 5.29 5.17 -8.34
C LEU A 95 4.81 5.64 -9.72
N GLY A 96 5.71 6.14 -10.58
CA GLY A 96 5.30 6.72 -11.85
C GLY A 96 4.24 7.80 -11.57
N GLN A 97 3.23 7.97 -12.41
CA GLN A 97 2.25 9.04 -12.18
C GLN A 97 1.32 8.83 -10.97
N ARG A 98 1.45 7.75 -10.18
CA ARG A 98 0.57 7.47 -9.03
C ARG A 98 0.75 8.46 -7.87
N ALA A 99 -0.31 8.67 -7.09
CA ALA A 99 -0.27 9.54 -5.91
C ALA A 99 0.37 8.83 -4.72
N ALA A 100 0.14 7.53 -4.65
CA ALA A 100 0.71 6.64 -3.67
C ALA A 100 0.67 5.21 -4.21
N LEU A 101 1.26 4.27 -3.47
CA LEU A 101 1.29 2.85 -3.78
C LEU A 101 1.34 2.05 -2.48
N THR A 102 0.50 1.04 -2.39
CA THR A 102 0.56 0.00 -1.36
C THR A 102 1.19 -1.27 -1.92
N LEU A 103 2.23 -1.77 -1.26
CA LEU A 103 2.76 -3.09 -1.55
C LEU A 103 2.20 -4.09 -0.53
N GLY A 104 1.03 -4.64 -0.84
CA GLY A 104 0.40 -5.64 0.02
C GLY A 104 0.27 -5.18 1.46
N ASN A 105 0.57 -6.08 2.41
CA ASN A 105 0.71 -5.74 3.82
C ASN A 105 2.15 -5.41 4.25
N PHE A 106 3.05 -5.07 3.31
CA PHE A 106 4.45 -4.72 3.62
C PHE A 106 4.64 -3.24 3.90
N GLY A 107 3.88 -2.37 3.25
CA GLY A 107 3.95 -0.93 3.48
C GLY A 107 3.37 -0.09 2.35
N VAL A 108 3.43 1.22 2.53
CA VAL A 108 2.88 2.24 1.63
C VAL A 108 3.95 3.25 1.28
N VAL A 109 3.87 3.82 0.08
CA VAL A 109 4.68 4.97 -0.34
C VAL A 109 3.75 6.05 -0.86
N VAL A 110 3.96 7.29 -0.42
CA VAL A 110 3.18 8.45 -0.83
C VAL A 110 4.08 9.39 -1.64
N ALA A 111 3.72 9.66 -2.90
CA ALA A 111 4.38 10.65 -3.74
C ALA A 111 4.00 12.08 -3.30
N PRO A 112 4.72 13.13 -3.72
CA PRO A 112 4.42 14.51 -3.28
C PRO A 112 2.97 14.95 -3.48
N ARG A 113 2.38 14.55 -4.63
CA ARG A 113 0.97 14.85 -4.97
C ARG A 113 -0.06 14.09 -4.13
N GLY A 114 0.37 13.06 -3.40
CA GLY A 114 -0.46 12.20 -2.55
C GLY A 114 -0.50 12.63 -1.09
N TRP A 115 0.09 13.78 -0.72
CA TRP A 115 0.10 14.30 0.65
C TRP A 115 -1.27 14.87 1.05
N HIS A 116 -2.29 14.02 1.00
CA HIS A 116 -3.65 14.29 1.42
C HIS A 116 -4.20 13.09 2.20
N THR A 117 -4.98 13.36 3.24
CA THR A 117 -5.52 12.33 4.14
C THR A 117 -6.29 11.25 3.40
N TYR A 118 -7.09 11.60 2.39
CA TYR A 118 -7.87 10.62 1.63
C TYR A 118 -6.99 9.70 0.76
N PHE A 119 -5.87 10.20 0.22
CA PHE A 119 -4.93 9.33 -0.51
C PHE A 119 -4.25 8.35 0.43
N LEU A 120 -3.81 8.80 1.62
CA LEU A 120 -3.22 7.87 2.58
C LEU A 120 -4.25 6.87 3.10
N ALA A 121 -5.47 7.31 3.43
CA ALA A 121 -6.53 6.41 3.88
C ALA A 121 -6.86 5.35 2.81
N HIS A 122 -6.91 5.75 1.53
CA HIS A 122 -7.10 4.83 0.40
C HIS A 122 -6.04 3.72 0.37
N GLU A 123 -4.76 4.08 0.45
CA GLU A 123 -3.67 3.10 0.49
C GLU A 123 -3.69 2.23 1.75
N LEU A 124 -3.99 2.81 2.91
CA LEU A 124 -4.12 2.03 4.15
C LEU A 124 -5.30 1.06 4.09
N ILE A 125 -6.39 1.38 3.38
CA ILE A 125 -7.45 0.41 3.12
C ILE A 125 -6.93 -0.75 2.26
N HIS A 126 -6.09 -0.52 1.25
CA HIS A 126 -5.42 -1.59 0.51
C HIS A 126 -4.52 -2.45 1.40
N HIS A 127 -3.78 -1.82 2.32
CA HIS A 127 -2.94 -2.54 3.27
C HIS A 127 -3.80 -3.47 4.13
N ARG A 128 -4.93 -2.95 4.64
CA ARG A 128 -5.87 -3.74 5.45
C ARG A 128 -6.52 -4.86 4.65
N GLN A 129 -6.88 -4.62 3.39
CA GLN A 129 -7.36 -5.68 2.49
C GLN A 129 -6.33 -6.81 2.37
N ALA A 130 -5.05 -6.48 2.25
CA ALA A 130 -3.97 -7.47 2.19
C ALA A 130 -3.80 -8.24 3.50
N GLU A 131 -3.90 -7.58 4.66
CA GLU A 131 -3.89 -8.25 5.97
C GLU A 131 -5.04 -9.25 6.13
N VAL A 132 -6.24 -8.90 5.64
CA VAL A 132 -7.46 -9.70 5.88
C VAL A 132 -7.67 -10.77 4.82
N LEU A 133 -7.53 -10.41 3.55
CA LEU A 133 -7.82 -11.27 2.40
C LEU A 133 -6.57 -12.02 1.91
N GLY A 134 -5.37 -11.51 2.23
CA GLY A 134 -4.10 -11.99 1.71
C GLY A 134 -3.65 -11.27 0.44
N ASN A 135 -2.32 -11.13 0.28
CA ASN A 135 -1.70 -10.43 -0.85
C ASN A 135 -2.14 -10.99 -2.22
N LEU A 136 -2.25 -12.31 -2.34
CA LEU A 136 -2.71 -12.95 -3.58
C LEU A 136 -4.15 -12.57 -3.92
N ALA A 137 -5.04 -12.59 -2.92
CA ALA A 137 -6.44 -12.23 -3.13
C ALA A 137 -6.57 -10.76 -3.55
N VAL A 138 -5.83 -9.84 -2.94
CA VAL A 138 -5.84 -8.42 -3.38
C VAL A 138 -5.40 -8.27 -4.84
N ALA A 139 -4.45 -9.09 -5.30
CA ALA A 139 -3.97 -9.05 -6.67
C ALA A 139 -4.94 -9.67 -7.69
N THR A 140 -5.76 -10.66 -7.30
CA THR A 140 -6.59 -11.43 -8.22
C THR A 140 -8.09 -11.17 -8.12
N ARG A 141 -8.58 -10.62 -7.00
CA ARG A 141 -10.01 -10.32 -6.80
C ARG A 141 -10.47 -9.20 -7.75
N PRO A 142 -11.79 -9.11 -8.02
CA PRO A 142 -12.32 -8.09 -8.90
C PRO A 142 -11.92 -6.67 -8.46
N ARG A 143 -11.45 -5.86 -9.42
CA ARG A 143 -10.96 -4.49 -9.14
C ARG A 143 -12.04 -3.58 -8.57
N TRP A 144 -13.31 -3.80 -8.93
CA TRP A 144 -14.43 -3.10 -8.32
C TRP A 144 -14.52 -3.33 -6.82
N LEU A 145 -14.13 -4.50 -6.30
CA LEU A 145 -14.12 -4.78 -4.87
C LEU A 145 -12.91 -4.11 -4.22
N ILE A 146 -11.71 -4.32 -4.77
CA ILE A 146 -10.45 -3.88 -4.17
C ILE A 146 -10.31 -2.35 -4.23
N GLU A 147 -10.35 -1.78 -5.44
CA GLU A 147 -10.19 -0.33 -5.65
C GLU A 147 -11.47 0.42 -5.28
N GLY A 148 -12.64 -0.13 -5.61
CA GLY A 148 -13.91 0.50 -5.26
C GLY A 148 -14.08 0.65 -3.75
N MET A 149 -13.68 -0.35 -2.95
CA MET A 149 -13.65 -0.23 -1.49
C MET A 149 -12.74 0.91 -1.03
N ALA A 150 -11.50 0.95 -1.53
CA ALA A 150 -10.54 1.97 -1.14
C ALA A 150 -11.01 3.38 -1.52
N TYR A 151 -11.63 3.56 -2.68
CA TYR A 151 -12.21 4.84 -3.10
C TYR A 151 -13.48 5.22 -2.33
N SER A 152 -14.38 4.27 -2.07
CA SER A 152 -15.62 4.55 -1.35
C SER A 152 -15.42 4.85 0.13
N LEU A 153 -14.38 4.28 0.76
CA LEU A 153 -14.22 4.31 2.21
C LEU A 153 -13.09 5.24 2.70
N SER A 154 -12.39 5.93 1.80
CA SER A 154 -11.28 6.85 2.13
C SER A 154 -11.69 8.32 2.30
N ASP A 155 -13.00 8.62 2.21
CA ASP A 155 -13.54 9.98 2.08
C ASP A 155 -12.85 10.78 0.95
N ASP A 156 -12.62 10.13 -0.18
CA ASP A 156 -12.07 10.80 -1.37
C ASP A 156 -13.12 11.78 -1.94
N PRO A 157 -12.84 13.11 -1.90
CA PRO A 157 -13.83 14.11 -2.29
C PRO A 157 -13.99 14.21 -3.81
N ARG A 158 -13.13 13.58 -4.60
CA ARG A 158 -13.15 13.71 -6.06
C ARG A 158 -14.37 13.00 -6.63
N HIS A 159 -15.19 13.73 -7.38
CA HIS A 159 -16.33 13.17 -8.08
C HIS A 159 -16.60 13.97 -9.38
N PRO A 160 -16.58 13.33 -10.56
CA PRO A 160 -16.21 11.93 -10.78
C PRO A 160 -14.69 11.71 -10.64
N LEU A 161 -14.30 10.47 -10.38
CA LEU A 161 -12.95 9.94 -10.60
C LEU A 161 -12.76 9.66 -12.10
N SER A 162 -11.51 9.48 -12.53
CA SER A 162 -11.25 8.98 -13.89
C SER A 162 -11.70 7.53 -14.01
N GLU A 163 -12.30 7.16 -15.13
CA GLU A 163 -12.64 5.76 -15.39
C GLU A 163 -11.38 4.87 -15.48
N PRO A 164 -11.44 3.60 -15.03
CA PRO A 164 -12.62 2.87 -14.54
C PRO A 164 -12.96 3.04 -13.04
N PHE A 165 -12.28 3.95 -12.33
CA PHE A 165 -12.37 4.03 -10.87
C PHE A 165 -13.73 4.52 -10.37
N GLU A 166 -14.41 5.39 -11.12
CA GLU A 166 -15.75 5.86 -10.76
C GLU A 166 -16.78 4.72 -10.83
N ALA A 167 -16.75 3.93 -11.90
CA ALA A 167 -17.60 2.76 -12.03
C ALA A 167 -17.34 1.73 -10.91
N TRP A 168 -16.07 1.51 -10.55
CA TRP A 168 -15.68 0.63 -9.46
C TRP A 168 -16.16 1.12 -8.09
N ARG A 169 -15.96 2.41 -7.79
CA ARG A 169 -16.47 3.07 -6.58
C ARG A 169 -17.99 2.91 -6.48
N THR A 170 -18.70 3.17 -7.57
CA THR A 170 -20.16 3.07 -7.64
C THR A 170 -20.64 1.64 -7.37
N ARG A 171 -20.01 0.66 -8.04
CA ARG A 171 -20.36 -0.76 -7.87
C ARG A 171 -20.08 -1.25 -6.43
N PHE A 172 -18.95 -0.87 -5.85
CA PHE A 172 -18.65 -1.20 -4.46
C PHE A 172 -19.66 -0.58 -3.51
N ALA A 173 -19.98 0.71 -3.67
CA ALA A 173 -20.93 1.40 -2.81
C ALA A 173 -22.30 0.71 -2.82
N ALA A 174 -22.81 0.34 -4.00
CA ALA A 174 -24.05 -0.40 -4.13
C ALA A 174 -24.00 -1.78 -3.45
N TRP A 175 -22.92 -2.54 -3.66
CA TRP A 175 -22.71 -3.84 -3.00
C TRP A 175 -22.59 -3.71 -1.47
N ASN A 176 -21.87 -2.71 -0.99
CA ASN A 176 -21.65 -2.45 0.44
C ASN A 176 -22.94 -1.98 1.15
N ALA A 177 -23.86 -1.33 0.43
CA ALA A 177 -25.20 -1.07 0.94
C ALA A 177 -26.06 -2.34 0.95
N ALA A 178 -26.00 -3.15 -0.11
CA ALA A 178 -26.80 -4.36 -0.26
C ALA A 178 -26.43 -5.49 0.70
N ARG A 179 -25.18 -5.55 1.22
CA ARG A 179 -24.77 -6.56 2.21
C ARG A 179 -25.53 -6.45 3.55
N GLY A 180 -26.17 -5.32 3.82
CA GLY A 180 -26.89 -5.05 5.07
C GLY A 180 -25.97 -5.18 6.30
N ALA A 181 -26.41 -5.98 7.28
CA ALA A 181 -25.69 -6.19 8.54
C ALA A 181 -24.51 -7.18 8.43
N GLN A 182 -24.31 -7.84 7.29
CA GLN A 182 -23.21 -8.80 7.13
C GLN A 182 -21.86 -8.09 7.32
N PRO A 183 -20.94 -8.57 8.18
CA PRO A 183 -19.65 -7.95 8.39
C PRO A 183 -18.87 -7.77 7.08
N LEU A 184 -18.30 -6.57 6.86
CA LEU A 184 -17.61 -6.18 5.61
C LEU A 184 -16.64 -7.26 5.12
N TRP A 185 -15.77 -7.74 6.02
CA TRP A 185 -14.73 -8.70 5.68
C TRP A 185 -15.25 -10.12 5.43
N GLN A 186 -16.35 -10.51 6.06
CA GLN A 186 -17.01 -11.78 5.78
C GLN A 186 -17.65 -11.75 4.39
N ALA A 187 -18.36 -10.66 4.07
CA ALA A 187 -18.98 -10.45 2.77
C ALA A 187 -17.91 -10.35 1.66
N ALA A 188 -16.82 -9.62 1.89
CA ALA A 188 -15.77 -9.46 0.90
C ALA A 188 -15.09 -10.80 0.55
N ARG A 189 -14.92 -11.71 1.52
CA ARG A 189 -14.32 -13.03 1.29
C ARG A 189 -15.14 -13.90 0.33
N SER A 190 -16.46 -13.73 0.25
CA SER A 190 -17.34 -14.51 -0.64
C SER A 190 -17.48 -13.96 -2.06
N VAL A 191 -16.83 -12.82 -2.39
CA VAL A 191 -16.90 -12.23 -3.74
C VAL A 191 -15.84 -12.84 -4.66
N GLU A 192 -16.23 -13.69 -5.60
CA GLU A 192 -15.33 -14.31 -6.57
C GLU A 192 -14.84 -13.34 -7.66
#